data_AF-A0A8G1RG33-F1
#
_entry.id   AF-A0A8G1RG33-F1
#
_cell.length_a   1.000
_cell.length_b   1.000
_cell.length_c   1.000
_cell.angle_alpha   90.00
_cell.angle_beta   90.00
_cell.angle_gamma   90.00
#
_symmetry.space_group_name_H-M   'P 1'
#
loop_
_entity.id
_entity.type
_entity.pdbx_description
1 polymer ?
#
loop_
_entity_poly.entity_id
_entity_poly.type
_entity_poly.pdbx_seq_one_letter_code
_entity_poly.pdbx_strand_id
1 'polypeptide(L)' 'MSFWSSYKSLSPKTRALFGVGAMAWAAIGLWVTPQVEGAMGLTPTPEEQQELDRKLSVRVSRVERD' A
#
# COMPACT_ATOMS: atom_id res chain seq x y z
N MET A 1 -4.88 -22.88 21.31
CA MET A 1 -4.25 -21.57 21.55
C MET A 1 -4.61 -20.63 20.42
N SER A 2 -4.90 -19.35 20.70
CA SER A 2 -5.16 -18.37 19.65
C SER A 2 -3.86 -17.97 18.95
N PHE A 3 -3.93 -17.66 17.65
CA PHE A 3 -2.82 -17.09 16.88
C PHE A 3 -2.20 -15.88 17.59
N TRP A 4 -3.04 -15.04 18.18
CA TRP A 4 -2.59 -13.86 18.93
C TRP A 4 -1.77 -14.20 20.18
N SER A 5 -2.14 -15.28 20.87
CA SER A 5 -1.40 -15.75 22.06
C SER A 5 -0.02 -16.30 21.68
N SER A 6 0.09 -16.94 20.51
CA SER A 6 1.35 -17.49 20.01
C SER A 6 2.30 -16.40 19.51
N TYR A 7 1.76 -15.33 18.93
CA TYR A 7 2.56 -14.17 18.56
C TYR A 7 3.09 -13.42 19.79
N LYS A 8 2.26 -13.27 20.83
CA LYS A 8 2.64 -12.57 22.07
C LYS A 8 3.64 -13.35 22.92
N SER A 9 3.69 -14.68 22.81
CA SER A 9 4.66 -15.52 23.52
C SER A 9 6.07 -15.46 22.91
N LEU A 10 6.23 -14.89 21.71
CA LEU A 10 7.55 -14.69 21.10
C LEU A 10 8.38 -13.64 21.83
N SER A 11 9.70 -13.81 21.80
CA SER A 11 10.64 -12.82 22.33
C SER A 11 10.45 -11.46 21.61
N PRO A 12 10.67 -10.32 22.30
CA PRO A 12 10.54 -9.00 21.67
C PRO A 12 11.38 -8.83 20.39
N LYS A 13 12.60 -9.38 20.38
CA LYS A 13 13.51 -9.34 19.21
C LYS A 13 12.94 -10.12 18.03
N THR A 14 12.37 -11.30 18.28
CA THR A 14 11.76 -12.13 17.23
C THR A 14 10.53 -11.45 16.63
N ARG A 15 9.71 -10.79 17.45
CA ARG A 15 8.56 -10.00 16.98
C ARG A 15 9.00 -8.82 16.10
N ALA A 16 10.03 -8.10 16.51
CA ALA A 16 10.57 -7.00 15.73
C ALA A 16 11.13 -7.49 14.38
N LEU A 17 11.92 -8.58 14.38
CA LEU A 17 12.45 -9.17 13.15
C LEU A 17 11.33 -9.63 12.21
N PHE A 18 10.30 -10.28 12.74
CA PHE A 18 9.14 -10.69 11.95
C PHE A 18 8.40 -9.49 11.35
N GLY A 19 8.15 -8.44 12.15
CA GLY A 19 7.51 -7.22 11.67
C GLY A 19 8.31 -6.54 10.56
N VAL A 20 9.63 -6.42 10.74
CA VAL A 20 10.52 -5.86 9.71
C VAL A 20 10.52 -6.73 8.45
N GLY A 21 10.58 -8.06 8.59
CA GLY A 21 10.51 -8.97 7.46
C GLY A 21 9.20 -8.85 6.68
N ALA A 22 8.06 -8.74 7.38
CA ALA A 22 6.76 -8.54 6.74
C ALA A 22 6.69 -7.19 5.99
N MET A 23 7.20 -6.11 6.59
CA MET A 23 7.28 -4.80 5.93
C MET A 23 8.20 -4.83 4.71
N ALA A 24 9.36 -5.49 4.81
CA ALA A 24 10.28 -5.64 3.68
C ALA A 24 9.65 -6.43 2.53
N TRP A 25 8.93 -7.53 2.83
CA TRP A 25 8.22 -8.30 1.83
C TRP A 25 7.12 -7.48 1.14
N ALA A 26 6.34 -6.71 1.91
CA ALA A 26 5.33 -5.82 1.36
C ALA A 26 5.94 -4.75 0.45
N ALA A 27 7.06 -4.15 0.86
CA ALA A 27 7.78 -3.15 0.06
C ALA A 27 8.29 -3.73 -1.27
N ILE A 28 8.83 -4.96 -1.26
CA ILE A 28 9.23 -5.67 -2.49
C ILE A 28 8.01 -5.88 -3.39
N GLY A 29 6.89 -6.32 -2.83
CA GLY A 29 5.64 -6.48 -3.58
C GLY A 29 5.23 -5.19 -4.30
N LEU A 30 5.21 -4.06 -3.59
CA LEU A 30 4.89 -2.75 -4.15
C LEU A 30 5.87 -2.31 -5.25
N TRP A 31 7.16 -2.64 -5.13
CA TRP A 31 8.16 -2.31 -6.15
C TRP A 31 8.01 -3.17 -7.42
N VAL A 32 7.55 -4.41 -7.27
CA VAL A 32 7.35 -5.34 -8.37
C VAL A 32 6.00 -5.10 -9.08
N THR A 33 4.98 -4.57 -8.38
CA THR A 33 3.64 -4.30 -8.95
C THR A 33 3.67 -3.60 -10.31
N PRO A 34 4.40 -2.49 -10.54
CA PRO A 34 4.41 -1.80 -11.84
C PRO A 34 4.98 -2.66 -12.99
N GLN A 35 5.94 -3.54 -12.67
CA GLN A 35 6.54 -4.44 -13.66
C GLN A 35 5.55 -5.53 -14.08
N VAL A 36 4.77 -6.03 -13.11
CA VAL A 36 3.73 -7.02 -13.36
C VAL A 36 2.56 -6.39 -14.12
N GLU A 37 2.14 -5.17 -13.77
CA GLU A 37 1.12 -4.42 -14.51
C GLU A 37 1.55 -4.19 -15.97
N GLY A 38 2.81 -3.85 -16.22
CA GLY A 38 3.39 -3.76 -17.56
C GLY A 38 3.38 -5.08 -18.32
N ALA A 39 3.81 -6.18 -17.68
CA ALA A 39 3.83 -7.49 -18.31
C ALA A 39 2.42 -8.05 -18.59
N MET A 40 1.44 -7.71 -17.76
CA MET A 40 0.03 -8.09 -17.94
C MET A 40 -0.74 -7.15 -18.87
N GLY A 41 -0.11 -6.10 -19.40
CA GLY A 41 -0.76 -5.12 -20.28
C GLY A 41 -1.82 -4.27 -19.58
N LEU A 42 -1.75 -4.15 -18.25
CA LEU A 42 -2.64 -3.33 -17.42
C LEU A 42 -2.12 -1.90 -17.23
N THR A 43 -1.12 -1.49 -18.02
CA THR A 43 -0.60 -0.12 -18.00
C THR A 43 -1.62 0.84 -18.60
N PRO A 44 -2.11 1.84 -17.84
CA PRO A 44 -3.09 2.79 -18.32
C PRO A 44 -2.48 3.68 -19.42
N THR A 45 -3.28 3.95 -20.44
CA THR A 45 -2.93 4.86 -21.53
C THR A 45 -2.79 6.31 -21.03
N PRO A 46 -2.08 7.19 -21.75
CA PRO A 46 -1.91 8.59 -21.35
C PRO A 46 -3.23 9.35 -21.17
N GLU A 47 -4.27 8.96 -21.92
CA GLU A 47 -5.60 9.57 -21.88
C GLU A 47 -6.36 9.15 -20.61
N GLU A 48 -6.29 7.87 -20.24
CA GLU A 48 -6.90 7.34 -19.01
C GLU A 48 -6.27 7.94 -17.74
N GLN A 49 -4.96 8.19 -17.74
CA GLN A 49 -4.28 8.87 -16.64
C GLN A 49 -4.78 10.32 -16.48
N GLN A 50 -4.94 11.05 -17.58
CA GLN A 50 -5.45 12.43 -17.54
C GLN A 50 -6.91 12.50 -17.08
N GLU A 51 -7.74 11.54 -17.48
CA GLU A 51 -9.11 11.43 -16.97
C GLU A 51 -9.13 11.11 -15.47
N LEU A 52 -8.27 10.21 -15.02
CA LEU A 52 -8.17 9.85 -13.61
C LEU A 52 -7.70 11.03 -12.76
N ASP A 53 -6.67 11.76 -13.18
CA ASP A 53 -6.18 12.96 -12.50
C ASP A 53 -7.27 14.03 -12.40
N ARG A 54 -8.06 14.21 -13.47
CA ARG A 54 -9.21 15.11 -13.46
C ARG A 54 -10.27 14.66 -12.45
N LYS A 55 -10.59 13.36 -12.40
CA LYS A 55 -11.58 12.77 -11.47
C LYS A 55 -11.10 12.82 -10.01
N LEU A 56 -9.80 12.64 -9.77
CA LEU A 56 -9.19 12.64 -8.44
C LEU A 56 -8.88 14.05 -7.91
N SER A 57 -8.97 15.09 -8.73
CA SER A 57 -8.83 16.49 -8.33
C SER A 57 -10.00 16.97 -7.45
N VAL A 58 -10.07 16.48 -6.21
CA VAL A 58 -11.02 16.94 -5.21
C VAL A 58 -10.58 18.31 -4.70
N ARG A 59 -11.29 19.36 -5.11
CA ARG A 59 -11.09 20.71 -4.56
C ARG A 59 -11.75 20.82 -3.19
N VAL A 60 -10.93 20.69 -2.14
CA VAL A 60 -11.37 20.93 -0.75
C VAL A 60 -11.21 22.41 -0.45
N SER A 61 -12.33 23.15 -0.38
CA SER A 61 -12.37 24.52 0.14
C SER A 61 -12.82 24.50 1.60
N ARG A 62 -12.09 25.19 2.49
CA ARG A 62 -12.58 25.47 3.85
C ARG A 62 -13.75 26.45 3.75
N VAL A 63 -14.87 26.11 4.40
CA VAL A 63 -15.99 27.03 4.61
C VAL A 63 -15.89 27.52 6.06
N GLU A 64 -15.68 28.81 6.26
CA GLU A 64 -15.81 29.45 7.57
C GLU A 64 -17.28 29.34 8.03
N ARG A 65 -17.51 28.93 9.28
CA ARG A 65 -18.85 28.97 9.89
C ARG A 65 -18.94 30.27 10.68
N ASP A 66 -19.87 31.13 10.28
CA ASP A 66 -20.34 32.27 11.07
C ASP A 66 -21.08 31.81 12.34
#